data_AF-A0A5J4XJY0-F1
#
_entry.id   AF-A0A5J4XJY0-F1
#
_cell.length_a   1.000
_cell.length_b   1.000
_cell.length_c   1.000
_cell.angle_alpha   90.00
_cell.angle_beta   90.00
_cell.angle_gamma   90.00
#
_symmetry.space_group_name_H-M   'P 1'
#
loop_
_entity.id
_entity.type
_entity.pdbx_description
1 polymer ?
#
loop_
_entity_poly.entity_id
_entity_poly.type
_entity_poly.pdbx_seq_one_letter_code
_entity_poly.pdbx_strand_id
1 'polypeptide(L)'
;QLWTAGGLSEYKMYLGITRVGSLSVADAESAQPSTSGRPVDDRVDSLISRIRPARHSEERRYRVAQYVSGIITRCFSADQEVQAFMFGSVPLKTYLPDGDIDLSVFQSSGNSLRDTWTTKLCSVLEDEQRDPYASFRVRDVQVIHAEVQR
;
A
#
# COMPACT_ATOMS: atom_id res chain seq x y z
N GLN A 1 -9.83 42.90 -2.96
CA GLN A 1 -9.80 42.61 -4.41
C GLN A 1 -8.67 41.62 -4.67
N LEU A 2 -9.01 40.50 -5.33
CA LEU A 2 -8.22 39.68 -6.27
C LEU A 2 -6.95 38.93 -5.81
N TRP A 3 -6.96 37.63 -6.15
CA TRP A 3 -5.91 36.62 -6.06
C TRP A 3 -4.86 36.76 -7.17
N THR A 4 -3.63 36.26 -6.95
CA THR A 4 -3.11 35.08 -7.68
C THR A 4 -1.84 34.49 -7.05
N ALA A 5 -1.67 33.19 -7.30
CA ALA A 5 -0.81 32.21 -6.65
C ALA A 5 0.58 32.03 -7.27
N GLY A 6 1.43 31.28 -6.56
CA GLY A 6 2.57 30.53 -7.11
C GLY A 6 3.81 30.65 -6.23
N GLY A 7 4.44 29.60 -5.75
CA GLY A 7 4.18 28.17 -5.78
C GLY A 7 5.25 27.57 -4.85
N LEU A 8 4.84 26.80 -3.84
CA LEU A 8 5.75 26.16 -2.91
C LEU A 8 5.31 24.71 -2.73
N SER A 9 6.04 23.82 -3.38
CA SER A 9 6.35 22.50 -2.86
C SER A 9 7.32 21.84 -3.85
N GLU A 10 8.62 22.03 -3.59
CA GLU A 10 9.67 21.26 -4.22
C GLU A 10 9.51 19.80 -3.78
N TYR A 11 9.04 18.92 -4.68
CA TYR A 11 9.01 17.48 -4.41
C TYR A 11 10.30 16.87 -4.96
N LYS A 12 11.24 16.53 -4.06
CA LYS A 12 12.38 15.68 -4.41
C LYS A 12 11.92 14.22 -4.47
N MET A 13 11.77 13.74 -5.70
CA MET A 13 11.52 12.32 -5.98
C MET A 13 12.87 11.59 -6.02
N TYR A 14 13.13 10.70 -5.06
CA TYR A 14 14.28 9.80 -5.12
C TYR A 14 13.86 8.49 -5.78
N LEU A 15 14.17 8.33 -7.07
CA LEU A 15 14.12 7.02 -7.73
C LEU A 15 15.39 6.24 -7.35
N GLY A 16 15.25 5.32 -6.38
CA GLY A 16 16.23 4.26 -6.20
C GLY A 16 16.15 3.28 -7.36
N ILE A 17 17.10 3.33 -8.28
CA ILE A 17 17.29 2.25 -9.25
C ILE A 17 17.84 1.03 -8.49
N THR A 18 17.06 -0.05 -8.38
CA THR A 18 17.64 -1.38 -8.18
C THR A 18 18.35 -1.79 -9.46
N ARG A 19 19.54 -1.23 -9.68
CA ARG A 19 20.58 -1.91 -10.43
C ARG A 19 21.62 -2.30 -9.40
N VAL A 20 21.70 -3.60 -9.11
CA VAL A 20 22.87 -4.19 -8.47
C VAL A 20 24.01 -4.01 -9.48
N GLY A 21 24.69 -2.87 -9.40
CA GLY A 21 26.01 -2.71 -9.96
C GLY A 21 26.96 -3.38 -9.00
N SER A 22 27.54 -4.50 -9.40
CA SER A 22 28.69 -5.08 -8.73
C SER A 22 29.81 -4.03 -8.74
N LEU A 23 30.08 -3.39 -7.61
CA LEU A 23 31.26 -2.57 -7.41
C LEU A 23 32.37 -3.51 -6.92
N SER A 24 33.28 -3.92 -7.79
CA SER A 24 34.48 -4.64 -7.36
C SER A 24 35.39 -3.66 -6.63
N VAL A 25 35.41 -3.71 -5.31
CA VAL A 25 36.51 -3.13 -4.53
C VAL A 25 37.63 -4.17 -4.57
N ALA A 26 38.62 -3.92 -5.42
CA ALA A 26 39.83 -4.72 -5.47
C ALA A 26 40.66 -4.48 -4.19
N ASP A 27 40.95 -5.60 -3.53
CA ASP A 27 42.09 -5.93 -2.68
C ASP A 27 42.44 -5.07 -1.45
N ALA A 28 42.19 -5.67 -0.27
CA ALA A 28 43.18 -5.70 0.80
C ALA A 28 43.09 -7.04 1.56
N GLU A 29 44.26 -7.62 1.78
CA GLU A 29 44.58 -9.00 2.12
C GLU A 29 44.16 -9.48 3.53
N SER A 30 43.77 -10.76 3.58
CA SER A 30 43.98 -11.76 4.65
C SER A 30 43.26 -11.61 6.02
N ALA A 31 42.20 -12.40 6.19
CA ALA A 31 42.01 -13.28 7.36
C ALA A 31 40.89 -14.29 7.02
N GLN A 32 41.17 -15.59 7.14
CA GLN A 32 40.19 -16.67 6.95
C GLN A 32 39.34 -16.85 8.22
N PRO A 33 38.01 -16.71 8.18
CA PRO A 33 37.13 -17.37 9.12
C PRO A 33 36.60 -18.65 8.49
N SER A 34 36.92 -19.78 9.10
CA SER A 34 36.28 -21.07 8.86
C SER A 34 34.80 -20.97 9.23
N THR A 35 33.96 -20.58 8.26
CA THR A 35 32.51 -20.68 8.38
C THR A 35 32.01 -21.44 7.16
N SER A 36 31.49 -22.65 7.39
CA SER A 36 30.90 -23.54 6.38
C SER A 36 29.54 -23.02 5.88
N GLY A 37 29.33 -21.71 5.87
CA GLY A 37 28.13 -21.04 5.42
C GLY A 37 28.34 -20.41 4.06
N ARG A 38 27.25 -20.27 3.28
CA ARG A 38 27.28 -19.42 2.08
C ARG A 38 27.68 -18.00 2.47
N PRO A 39 28.43 -17.27 1.62
CA PRO A 39 28.70 -15.85 1.79
C PRO A 39 27.44 -15.07 2.19
N VAL A 40 27.60 -14.06 3.04
CA VAL A 40 26.47 -13.26 3.54
C VAL A 40 25.67 -12.66 2.37
N ASP A 41 26.36 -12.19 1.35
CA ASP A 41 25.75 -11.61 0.15
C ASP A 41 24.84 -12.61 -0.58
N ASP A 42 25.29 -13.85 -0.79
CA ASP A 42 24.48 -14.91 -1.41
C ASP A 42 23.20 -15.22 -0.61
N ARG A 43 23.28 -15.12 0.72
CA ARG A 43 22.12 -15.34 1.60
C ARG A 43 21.14 -14.17 1.51
N VAL A 44 21.64 -12.94 1.44
CA VAL A 44 20.84 -11.73 1.27
C VAL A 44 20.15 -11.77 -0.09
N ASP A 45 20.87 -12.04 -1.16
CA ASP A 45 20.31 -12.13 -2.51
C ASP A 45 19.24 -13.22 -2.62
N SER A 46 19.49 -14.38 -2.02
CA SER A 46 18.49 -15.45 -1.96
C SER A 46 17.22 -15.01 -1.23
N LEU A 47 17.34 -14.28 -0.12
CA LEU A 47 16.18 -13.77 0.61
C LEU A 47 15.43 -12.71 -0.20
N ILE A 48 16.14 -11.71 -0.72
CA ILE A 48 15.57 -10.63 -1.54
C ILE A 48 14.84 -11.21 -2.76
N SER A 49 15.43 -12.21 -3.43
CA SER A 49 14.81 -12.86 -4.59
C SER A 49 13.44 -13.49 -4.27
N ARG A 50 13.23 -13.94 -3.03
CA ARG A 50 12.00 -14.59 -2.54
C ARG A 50 10.96 -13.60 -2.05
N ILE A 51 11.37 -12.47 -1.48
CA ILE A 51 10.45 -11.49 -0.88
C ILE A 51 10.15 -10.30 -1.78
N ARG A 52 10.94 -10.09 -2.84
CA ARG A 52 10.74 -8.96 -3.75
C ARG A 52 9.35 -8.97 -4.39
N PRO A 53 8.80 -7.79 -4.69
CA PRO A 53 7.60 -7.65 -5.49
C PRO A 53 7.60 -8.47 -6.78
N ALA A 54 6.59 -9.33 -6.95
CA ALA A 54 6.31 -10.01 -8.20
C ALA A 54 5.24 -9.23 -8.98
N ARG A 55 5.44 -9.05 -10.29
CA ARG A 55 4.52 -8.29 -11.16
C ARG A 55 3.06 -8.74 -11.04
N HIS A 56 2.82 -10.06 -11.00
CA HIS A 56 1.46 -10.58 -10.85
C HIS A 56 0.83 -10.18 -9.50
N SER A 57 1.63 -10.15 -8.42
CA SER A 57 1.18 -9.70 -7.10
C SER A 57 0.89 -8.20 -7.10
N GLU A 58 1.70 -7.41 -7.79
CA GLU A 58 1.49 -5.97 -7.97
C GLU A 58 0.15 -5.67 -8.67
N GLU A 59 -0.08 -6.32 -9.81
CA GLU A 59 -1.32 -6.18 -10.59
C GLU A 59 -2.54 -6.61 -9.76
N ARG A 60 -2.44 -7.72 -9.01
CA ARG A 60 -3.53 -8.18 -8.14
C ARG A 60 -3.80 -7.19 -7.01
N ARG A 61 -2.77 -6.67 -6.33
CA ARG A 61 -2.93 -5.67 -5.26
C ARG A 61 -3.59 -4.40 -5.78
N TYR A 62 -3.17 -3.92 -6.96
CA TYR A 62 -3.78 -2.74 -7.58
C TYR A 62 -5.26 -2.96 -7.90
N ARG A 63 -5.62 -4.12 -8.49
CA ARG A 63 -7.02 -4.45 -8.78
C ARG A 63 -7.88 -4.58 -7.52
N VAL A 64 -7.35 -5.17 -6.45
CA VAL A 64 -8.04 -5.25 -5.16
C VAL A 64 -8.22 -3.84 -4.58
N ALA A 65 -7.17 -3.01 -4.58
CA ALA A 65 -7.25 -1.64 -4.09
C ALA A 65 -8.29 -0.82 -4.86
N GLN A 66 -8.30 -0.90 -6.19
CA GLN A 66 -9.32 -0.23 -7.02
C GLN A 66 -10.73 -0.72 -6.71
N TYR A 67 -10.91 -2.03 -6.52
CA TYR A 67 -12.21 -2.59 -6.18
C TYR A 67 -12.72 -2.10 -4.82
N VAL A 68 -11.86 -2.12 -3.79
CA VAL A 68 -12.19 -1.64 -2.45
C VAL A 68 -12.43 -0.13 -2.45
N SER A 69 -11.63 0.65 -3.18
CA SER A 69 -11.90 2.08 -3.38
C SER A 69 -13.28 2.32 -4.01
N GLY A 70 -13.69 1.48 -4.98
CA GLY A 70 -15.03 1.55 -5.58
C GLY A 70 -16.16 1.17 -4.62
N ILE A 71 -15.93 0.23 -3.70
CA ILE A 71 -16.86 -0.05 -2.58
C ILE A 71 -17.00 1.19 -1.70
N ILE A 72 -15.86 1.77 -1.28
CA ILE A 72 -15.82 2.95 -0.40
C ILE A 72 -16.59 4.11 -1.05
N THR A 73 -16.33 4.43 -2.33
CA THR A 73 -17.05 5.52 -3.01
C THR A 73 -18.55 5.29 -3.09
N ARG A 74 -19.02 4.05 -3.29
CA ARG A 74 -20.46 3.72 -3.30
C ARG A 74 -21.14 3.85 -1.94
N CYS A 75 -20.38 3.85 -0.85
CA CYS A 75 -20.94 4.04 0.49
C CYS A 75 -21.41 5.48 0.73
N PHE A 76 -20.96 6.44 -0.09
CA PHE A 76 -21.20 7.86 0.14
C PHE A 76 -21.94 8.49 -1.04
N SER A 77 -22.74 9.51 -0.73
CA SER A 77 -23.48 10.27 -1.73
C SER A 77 -22.54 11.17 -2.54
N ALA A 78 -22.96 11.60 -3.73
CA ALA A 78 -22.13 12.42 -4.62
C ALA A 78 -21.73 13.80 -4.04
N ASP A 79 -22.48 14.30 -3.05
CA ASP A 79 -22.17 15.53 -2.29
C ASP A 79 -21.11 15.30 -1.19
N GLN A 80 -20.87 14.05 -0.81
CA GLN A 80 -19.81 13.65 0.11
C GLN A 80 -18.62 13.21 -0.76
N GLU A 81 -17.76 14.16 -1.13
CA GLU A 81 -16.59 13.87 -1.97
C GLU A 81 -15.57 13.05 -1.18
N VAL A 82 -15.67 11.72 -1.31
CA VAL A 82 -14.84 10.74 -0.60
C VAL A 82 -13.92 10.00 -1.57
N GLN A 83 -12.64 9.98 -1.22
CA GLN A 83 -11.59 9.38 -2.04
C GLN A 83 -10.71 8.45 -1.19
N ALA A 84 -10.36 7.28 -1.74
CA ALA A 84 -9.50 6.31 -1.09
C ALA A 84 -8.16 6.20 -1.85
N PHE A 85 -7.06 6.31 -1.12
CA PHE A 85 -5.70 6.26 -1.66
C PHE A 85 -4.91 5.15 -0.99
N MET A 86 -4.12 4.42 -1.77
CA MET A 86 -3.12 3.51 -1.20
C MET A 86 -2.04 4.31 -0.50
N PHE A 87 -1.61 3.82 0.66
CA PHE A 87 -0.40 4.28 1.33
C PHE A 87 0.44 3.08 1.76
N GLY A 88 1.55 3.33 2.44
CA GLY A 88 2.37 2.26 2.99
C GLY A 88 3.11 1.47 1.91
N SER A 89 3.13 0.15 2.06
CA SER A 89 4.07 -0.73 1.35
C SER A 89 3.81 -0.82 -0.16
N VAL A 90 2.53 -0.75 -0.59
CA VAL A 90 2.12 -0.97 -2.00
C VAL A 90 2.67 0.11 -2.93
N PRO A 91 2.43 1.42 -2.70
CA PRO A 91 3.01 2.48 -3.53
C PRO A 91 4.54 2.49 -3.51
N LEU A 92 5.16 2.09 -2.39
CA LEU A 92 6.62 2.08 -2.21
C LEU A 92 7.30 0.83 -2.79
N LYS A 93 6.53 -0.20 -3.18
CA LYS A 93 7.03 -1.51 -3.62
C LYS A 93 7.93 -2.19 -2.59
N THR A 94 7.63 -2.00 -1.31
CA THR A 94 8.37 -2.60 -0.18
C THR A 94 7.58 -3.69 0.55
N TYR A 95 6.46 -4.13 -0.03
CA TYR A 95 5.63 -5.19 0.53
C TYR A 95 6.30 -6.56 0.50
N LEU A 96 5.99 -7.37 1.51
CA LEU A 96 6.28 -8.80 1.52
C LEU A 96 5.24 -9.57 0.67
N PRO A 97 5.52 -10.84 0.29
CA PRO A 97 4.60 -11.64 -0.53
C PRO A 97 3.17 -11.74 0.04
N ASP A 98 3.05 -11.75 1.37
CA ASP A 98 1.81 -11.83 2.15
C ASP A 98 1.39 -10.51 2.79
N GLY A 99 2.09 -9.41 2.51
CA GLY A 99 1.77 -8.10 3.09
C GLY A 99 0.41 -7.55 2.65
N ASP A 100 -0.21 -6.80 3.55
CA ASP A 100 -1.52 -6.17 3.40
C ASP A 100 -1.55 -5.03 2.37
N ILE A 101 -2.75 -4.53 2.08
CA ILE A 101 -2.99 -3.34 1.26
C ILE A 101 -3.56 -2.26 2.17
N ASP A 102 -2.76 -1.22 2.41
CA ASP A 102 -3.19 -0.10 3.24
C ASP A 102 -3.92 0.95 2.38
N LEU A 103 -5.14 1.30 2.77
CA LEU A 103 -5.94 2.37 2.17
C LEU A 103 -6.25 3.45 3.20
N SER A 104 -6.09 4.71 2.81
CA SER A 104 -6.54 5.88 3.55
C SER A 104 -7.72 6.52 2.84
N VAL A 105 -8.78 6.82 3.60
CA VAL A 105 -9.99 7.46 3.08
C VAL A 105 -10.02 8.91 3.52
N PHE A 106 -10.20 9.81 2.57
CA PHE A 106 -10.29 11.25 2.79
C PHE A 106 -11.64 11.74 2.31
N GLN A 107 -12.19 12.70 3.04
CA GLN A 107 -13.35 13.47 2.64
C GLN A 107 -12.90 14.92 2.41
N SER A 108 -13.09 15.44 1.21
CA SER A 108 -12.73 16.84 0.88
C SER A 108 -13.89 17.81 1.08
N SER A 109 -15.14 17.35 1.04
CA SER A 109 -16.33 18.18 1.23
C SER A 109 -17.51 17.42 1.84
N GLY A 110 -18.46 18.14 2.42
CA GLY A 110 -19.66 17.60 3.07
C GLY A 110 -19.56 17.48 4.60
N ASN A 111 -20.61 16.93 5.21
CA ASN A 111 -20.68 16.72 6.66
C ASN A 111 -19.75 15.59 7.11
N SER A 112 -19.20 15.71 8.33
CA SER A 112 -18.27 14.75 8.93
C SER A 112 -18.75 13.30 8.83
N LEU A 113 -17.87 12.43 8.33
CA LEU A 113 -18.10 10.98 8.25
C LEU A 113 -18.09 10.26 9.61
N ARG A 114 -17.56 10.89 10.67
CA ARG A 114 -17.05 10.24 11.89
C ARG A 114 -17.97 9.18 12.51
N ASP A 115 -19.28 9.41 12.50
CA ASP A 115 -20.22 8.58 13.26
C ASP A 115 -21.05 7.61 12.41
N THR A 116 -21.02 7.73 11.07
CA THR A 116 -21.90 6.93 10.19
C THR A 116 -21.16 6.10 9.14
N TRP A 117 -19.89 6.39 8.88
CA TRP A 117 -19.14 5.75 7.81
C TRP A 117 -18.98 4.24 8.02
N THR A 118 -18.72 3.81 9.25
CA THR A 118 -18.53 2.41 9.60
C THR A 118 -19.75 1.58 9.24
N THR A 119 -20.94 2.02 9.66
CA THR A 119 -22.20 1.32 9.40
C THR A 119 -22.50 1.24 7.91
N LYS A 120 -22.28 2.35 7.18
CA LYS A 120 -22.45 2.39 5.72
C LYS A 120 -21.51 1.41 5.02
N LEU A 121 -20.23 1.40 5.39
CA LEU A 121 -19.22 0.51 4.81
C LEU A 121 -19.53 -0.95 5.10
N CYS A 122 -19.89 -1.29 6.35
CA CYS A 122 -20.28 -2.66 6.71
C CYS A 122 -21.47 -3.14 5.88
N SER A 123 -22.52 -2.31 5.74
CA SER A 123 -23.70 -2.68 4.95
C SER A 123 -23.34 -3.00 3.50
N VAL A 124 -22.50 -2.19 2.86
CA VAL A 124 -22.09 -2.46 1.47
C VAL A 124 -21.19 -3.71 1.40
N LEU A 125 -20.29 -3.92 2.36
CA LEU A 125 -19.45 -5.12 2.40
C LEU A 125 -20.27 -6.41 2.62
N GLU A 126 -21.34 -6.36 3.41
CA GLU A 126 -22.30 -7.47 3.57
C GLU A 126 -23.04 -7.78 2.27
N ASP A 127 -23.39 -6.76 1.49
CA ASP A 127 -23.98 -6.93 0.16
C ASP A 127 -22.98 -7.56 -0.81
N GLU A 128 -21.74 -7.08 -0.84
CA GLU A 128 -20.64 -7.64 -1.65
C GLU A 128 -20.32 -9.10 -1.28
N GLN A 129 -20.44 -9.47 -0.01
CA GLN A 129 -20.23 -10.85 0.43
C GLN A 129 -21.33 -11.79 -0.08
N ARG A 130 -22.55 -11.28 -0.29
CA ARG A 130 -23.70 -12.05 -0.79
C ARG A 130 -23.80 -12.07 -2.31
N ASP A 131 -23.11 -11.17 -3.01
CA ASP A 131 -23.14 -11.09 -4.47
C ASP A 131 -22.28 -12.21 -5.11
N PRO A 132 -22.88 -13.20 -5.81
CA PRO A 132 -22.13 -14.24 -6.50
C PRO A 132 -21.35 -13.72 -7.72
N TYR A 133 -21.64 -12.50 -8.19
CA TYR A 133 -21.00 -11.87 -9.35
C TYR A 133 -19.92 -10.85 -8.95
N ALA A 134 -19.67 -10.68 -7.65
CA ALA A 134 -18.60 -9.83 -7.13
C ALA A 134 -17.24 -10.19 -7.75
N SER A 135 -16.49 -9.19 -8.21
CA SER A 135 -15.16 -9.39 -8.81
C SER A 135 -14.15 -9.96 -7.82
N PHE A 136 -14.36 -9.71 -6.53
CA PHE A 136 -13.56 -10.27 -5.44
C PHE A 136 -14.48 -10.78 -4.33
N ARG A 137 -14.12 -11.94 -3.77
CA ARG A 137 -14.83 -12.46 -2.60
C ARG A 137 -14.45 -11.65 -1.35
N VAL A 138 -15.44 -11.01 -0.76
CA VAL A 138 -15.34 -10.34 0.55
C VAL A 138 -15.71 -11.33 1.65
N ARG A 139 -14.86 -11.46 2.68
CA ARG A 139 -15.03 -12.34 3.84
C ARG A 139 -14.31 -11.76 5.05
N ASP A 140 -14.66 -12.25 6.24
CA ASP A 140 -13.93 -11.99 7.49
C ASP A 140 -13.72 -10.50 7.79
N VAL A 141 -14.73 -9.68 7.47
CA VAL A 141 -14.70 -8.23 7.69
C VAL A 141 -14.73 -7.93 9.19
N GLN A 142 -13.72 -7.19 9.67
CA GLN A 142 -13.65 -6.70 11.03
C GLN A 142 -13.44 -5.19 11.01
N VAL A 143 -14.22 -4.47 11.81
CA VAL A 143 -14.02 -3.04 12.03
C VAL A 143 -13.42 -2.83 13.41
N ILE A 144 -12.27 -2.19 13.44
CA ILE A 144 -11.60 -1.81 14.68
C ILE A 144 -11.69 -0.29 14.82
N HIS A 145 -12.30 0.18 15.90
CA HIS A 145 -12.34 1.60 16.23
C HIS A 145 -11.08 1.96 17.03
N ALA A 146 -10.13 2.63 16.37
CA ALA A 146 -8.92 3.13 17.00
C ALA A 146 -8.91 4.66 16.93
N GLU A 147 -9.18 5.33 18.05
CA GLU A 147 -8.98 6.77 18.20
C GLU A 147 -7.64 7.03 18.90
N VAL A 148 -6.79 7.84 18.28
CA VAL A 148 -5.54 8.28 18.91
C VAL A 148 -5.88 9.47 19.80
N GLN A 149 -5.85 9.26 21.11
CA GLN A 149 -5.88 10.38 22.06
C GLN A 149 -4.59 11.18 21.92
N ARG A 150 -4.72 12.48 21.74
CA ARG A 150 -3.60 13.43 21.72
C ARG A 150 -3.44 14.10 23.08
#